data_AF-A0A9X0DTJ0-F1
#
_entry.id   AF-A0A9X0DTJ0-F1
#
_cell.length_a   1.000
_cell.length_b   1.000
_cell.length_c   1.000
_cell.angle_alpha   90.00
_cell.angle_beta   90.00
_cell.angle_gamma   90.00
#
_symmetry.space_group_name_H-M   'P 1'
#
loop_
_entity.id
_entity.type
_entity.pdbx_description
1 polymer ?
#
loop_
_entity_poly.entity_id
_entity_poly.type
_entity_poly.pdbx_seq_one_letter_code
_entity_poly.pdbx_strand_id
1 'polypeptide(L)'
;MTLAMMNTHKAFKALQLAGVSDQQAEAMVEIFTEMQQDNALSRADLMKAGEGITGSIKELDLRSTLAIKELDDRLSTAIRELDIRITNMDIRLSGEIKALDVRLTRVEARLDRIEKDIEVIKADVSALKTDMRCIKRLLMVMATTMVIAAIKYIFS
;
A
#
# COMPACT_ATOMS: atom_id res chain seq x y z
N MET A 1 -23.44 -42.40 -31.96
CA MET A 1 -24.19 -42.40 -33.23
C MET A 1 -23.38 -43.16 -34.25
N THR A 2 -23.88 -44.29 -34.73
CA THR A 2 -23.33 -44.98 -35.91
C THR A 2 -23.90 -44.29 -37.13
N LEU A 3 -23.05 -43.71 -37.99
CA LEU A 3 -23.46 -43.30 -39.33
C LEU A 3 -23.93 -44.57 -40.05
N ALA A 4 -25.22 -44.64 -40.35
CA ALA A 4 -25.75 -45.69 -41.21
C ALA A 4 -25.24 -45.40 -42.63
N MET A 5 -24.19 -46.11 -43.06
CA MET A 5 -23.70 -45.99 -44.42
C MET A 5 -24.82 -46.34 -45.41
N MET A 6 -24.91 -45.57 -46.50
CA MET A 6 -25.87 -45.81 -47.57
C MET A 6 -25.76 -47.25 -48.08
N ASN A 7 -26.89 -47.96 -48.13
CA ASN A 7 -26.92 -49.29 -48.74
C ASN A 7 -26.90 -49.13 -50.26
N THR A 8 -25.69 -49.21 -50.85
CA THR A 8 -25.43 -49.00 -52.27
C THR A 8 -26.28 -49.90 -53.16
N HIS A 9 -26.55 -51.14 -52.76
CA HIS A 9 -27.40 -52.08 -53.51
C HIS A 9 -28.87 -51.65 -53.55
N LYS A 10 -29.43 -51.18 -52.41
CA LYS A 10 -30.80 -50.66 -52.37
C LYS A 10 -30.93 -49.34 -53.14
N ALA A 11 -29.93 -48.46 -53.04
CA ALA A 11 -29.90 -47.20 -53.76
C ALA A 11 -29.83 -47.42 -55.29
N PHE A 12 -28.97 -48.32 -55.74
CA PHE A 12 -28.83 -48.69 -57.16
C PHE A 12 -30.15 -49.25 -57.72
N LYS A 13 -30.80 -50.19 -57.02
CA LYS A 13 -32.12 -50.72 -57.43
C LYS A 13 -33.21 -49.66 -57.47
N ALA A 14 -33.19 -48.70 -56.54
CA ALA A 14 -34.16 -47.59 -56.54
C ALA A 14 -33.99 -46.68 -57.77
N LEU A 15 -32.76 -46.46 -58.22
CA LEU A 15 -32.47 -45.69 -59.43
C LEU A 15 -32.90 -46.42 -60.70
N GLN A 16 -32.68 -47.74 -60.78
CA GLN A 16 -33.20 -48.57 -61.87
C GLN A 16 -34.73 -48.51 -61.95
N LEU A 17 -35.42 -48.61 -60.80
CA LEU A 17 -36.88 -48.48 -60.72
C LEU A 17 -37.39 -47.09 -61.13
N ALA A 18 -36.56 -46.05 -60.97
CA ALA A 18 -36.85 -44.69 -61.43
C ALA A 18 -36.55 -44.47 -62.92
N GLY A 19 -36.11 -45.50 -63.66
CA GLY A 19 -35.82 -45.43 -65.09
C GLY A 19 -34.42 -44.91 -65.45
N VAL A 20 -33.50 -44.86 -64.49
CA VAL A 20 -32.09 -44.51 -64.73
C VAL A 20 -31.37 -45.71 -65.36
N SER A 21 -30.57 -45.47 -66.41
CA SER A 21 -29.75 -46.52 -67.02
C SER A 21 -28.70 -47.07 -66.04
N ASP A 22 -28.30 -48.33 -66.18
CA ASP A 22 -27.34 -48.96 -65.25
C ASP A 22 -26.05 -48.14 -65.07
N GLN A 23 -25.51 -47.62 -66.18
CA GLN A 23 -24.29 -46.82 -66.17
C GLN A 23 -24.46 -45.46 -65.46
N GLN A 24 -25.62 -44.83 -65.58
CA GLN A 24 -25.93 -43.61 -64.84
C GLN A 24 -26.24 -43.88 -63.37
N ALA A 25 -26.93 -44.98 -63.06
CA ALA A 25 -27.25 -45.37 -61.69
C ALA A 25 -25.99 -45.71 -60.89
N GLU A 26 -25.02 -46.37 -61.52
CA GLU A 26 -23.70 -46.67 -60.95
C GLU A 26 -22.93 -45.37 -60.64
N ALA A 27 -22.81 -44.47 -61.61
CA ALA A 27 -22.14 -43.17 -61.43
C ALA A 27 -22.80 -42.32 -60.32
N MET A 28 -24.13 -42.30 -60.25
CA MET A 28 -24.85 -41.57 -59.19
C MET A 28 -24.63 -42.18 -57.81
N VAL A 29 -24.71 -43.51 -57.68
CA VAL A 29 -24.44 -44.19 -56.40
C VAL A 29 -23.01 -43.95 -55.97
N GLU A 30 -22.05 -44.02 -56.88
CA GLU A 30 -20.64 -43.73 -56.61
C GLU A 30 -20.46 -42.31 -56.06
N ILE A 31 -20.98 -41.29 -56.76
CA ILE A 31 -20.92 -39.88 -56.32
C ILE A 31 -21.57 -39.69 -54.94
N PHE A 32 -22.74 -40.28 -54.68
CA PHE A 32 -23.41 -40.14 -53.38
C PHE A 32 -22.68 -40.89 -52.25
N THR A 33 -22.01 -42.00 -52.56
CA THR A 33 -21.22 -42.74 -51.57
C THR A 33 -19.96 -41.97 -51.22
N GLU A 34 -19.28 -41.41 -52.22
CA GLU A 34 -18.11 -40.56 -52.05
C GLU A 34 -18.47 -39.27 -51.27
N MET A 35 -19.58 -38.61 -51.62
CA MET A 35 -20.07 -37.44 -50.91
C MET A 35 -20.47 -37.74 -49.46
N GLN A 36 -21.07 -38.90 -49.16
CA GLN A 36 -21.33 -39.31 -47.77
C GLN A 36 -20.04 -39.56 -47.00
N GLN A 37 -19.03 -40.11 -47.65
CA GLN A 37 -17.75 -40.43 -47.04
C GLN A 37 -16.95 -39.16 -46.73
N ASP A 38 -16.96 -38.17 -47.63
CA ASP A 38 -16.31 -36.86 -47.44
C ASP A 38 -16.99 -36.01 -46.35
N ASN A 39 -18.32 -36.11 -46.20
CA ASN A 39 -19.08 -35.35 -45.18
C ASN A 39 -19.23 -36.11 -43.85
N ALA A 40 -18.75 -37.34 -43.75
CA ALA A 40 -18.84 -38.14 -42.55
C ALA A 40 -17.69 -37.83 -41.59
N LEU A 41 -17.97 -37.04 -40.55
CA LEU A 41 -17.11 -37.01 -39.36
C LEU A 41 -17.08 -38.42 -38.75
N SER A 42 -15.90 -39.04 -38.73
CA SER A 42 -15.74 -40.36 -38.13
C SER A 42 -15.89 -40.26 -36.61
N ARG A 43 -16.38 -41.33 -35.98
CA ARG A 43 -16.36 -41.48 -34.53
C ARG A 43 -14.93 -41.30 -33.98
N ALA A 44 -13.92 -41.67 -34.76
CA ALA A 44 -12.52 -41.48 -34.41
C ALA A 44 -12.12 -40.00 -34.33
N ASP A 45 -12.61 -39.15 -35.24
CA ASP A 45 -12.29 -37.73 -35.27
C ASP A 45 -12.93 -36.98 -34.10
N LEU A 46 -14.18 -37.32 -33.79
CA LEU A 46 -14.87 -36.80 -32.60
C LEU A 46 -14.18 -37.24 -31.30
N MET A 47 -13.67 -38.47 -31.25
CA MET A 47 -12.94 -38.97 -30.08
C MET A 47 -11.62 -38.23 -29.90
N LYS A 48 -10.83 -38.05 -30.97
CA LYS A 48 -9.61 -37.24 -30.95
C LYS A 48 -9.88 -35.80 -30.53
N ALA A 49 -10.93 -35.18 -31.05
CA ALA A 49 -11.32 -33.82 -30.66
C ALA A 49 -11.72 -33.76 -29.18
N GLY A 50 -12.48 -34.74 -28.68
CA GLY A 50 -12.87 -34.84 -27.27
C GLY A 50 -11.67 -35.05 -26.34
N GLU A 51 -10.70 -35.88 -26.73
CA GLU A 51 -9.44 -36.06 -26.02
C GLU A 51 -8.63 -34.76 -25.98
N GLY A 52 -8.51 -34.06 -27.11
CA GLY A 52 -7.84 -32.76 -27.20
C GLY A 52 -8.49 -31.71 -26.30
N ILE A 53 -9.82 -31.58 -26.34
CA ILE A 53 -10.56 -30.65 -25.46
C ILE A 53 -10.36 -31.01 -23.99
N THR A 54 -10.45 -32.30 -23.65
CA THR A 54 -10.23 -32.76 -22.26
C THR A 54 -8.80 -32.46 -21.79
N GLY A 55 -7.81 -32.60 -22.68
CA GLY A 55 -6.42 -32.22 -22.42
C GLY A 55 -6.29 -30.72 -22.16
N SER A 56 -6.80 -29.87 -23.05
CA SER A 56 -6.76 -28.41 -22.91
C SER A 56 -7.48 -27.93 -21.64
N ILE A 57 -8.61 -28.54 -21.26
CA ILE A 57 -9.31 -28.21 -20.02
C ILE A 57 -8.43 -28.52 -18.80
N LYS A 58 -7.78 -29.69 -18.77
CA LYS A 58 -6.89 -30.06 -17.67
C LYS A 58 -5.68 -29.12 -17.56
N GLU A 59 -5.11 -28.72 -18.70
CA GLU A 59 -3.98 -27.78 -18.72
C GLU A 59 -4.40 -26.40 -18.20
N LEU A 60 -5.56 -25.90 -18.64
CA LEU A 60 -6.11 -24.62 -18.17
C LEU A 60 -6.44 -24.64 -16.67
N ASP A 61 -6.98 -25.76 -16.18
CA ASP A 61 -7.28 -25.94 -14.76
C ASP A 61 -6.01 -25.94 -13.91
N LEU A 62 -4.98 -26.67 -14.35
CA LEU A 62 -3.67 -26.67 -13.70
C LEU A 62 -3.04 -25.27 -13.70
N ARG A 63 -3.04 -24.58 -14.84
CA ARG A 63 -2.47 -23.24 -14.97
C ARG A 63 -3.19 -22.23 -14.09
N SER A 64 -4.52 -22.29 -14.04
CA SER A 64 -5.34 -21.39 -13.21
C SER A 64 -5.09 -21.65 -11.73
N THR A 65 -5.03 -22.92 -11.32
CA THR A 65 -4.71 -23.31 -9.94
C THR A 65 -3.34 -22.81 -9.51
N LEU A 66 -2.32 -22.97 -10.37
CA LEU A 66 -0.98 -22.49 -10.09
C LEU A 66 -0.90 -20.95 -10.02
N ALA A 67 -1.55 -20.25 -10.94
CA ALA A 67 -1.57 -18.79 -10.96
C ALA A 67 -2.26 -18.20 -9.71
N ILE A 68 -3.36 -18.80 -9.26
CA ILE A 68 -4.04 -18.41 -8.02
C ILE A 68 -3.10 -18.60 -6.83
N LYS A 69 -2.42 -19.75 -6.75
CA LYS A 69 -1.47 -20.02 -5.67
C LYS A 69 -0.31 -19.02 -5.66
N GLU A 70 0.26 -18.71 -6.82
CA GLU A 70 1.35 -17.73 -6.92
C GLU A 70 0.90 -16.33 -6.45
N LEU A 71 -0.32 -15.91 -6.84
CA LEU A 71 -0.88 -14.65 -6.38
C LEU A 71 -1.11 -14.64 -4.86
N ASP A 72 -1.61 -15.75 -4.30
CA ASP A 72 -1.82 -15.90 -2.87
C ASP A 72 -0.49 -15.83 -2.09
N ASP A 73 0.54 -16.51 -2.57
CA ASP A 73 1.88 -16.48 -1.98
C ASP A 73 2.50 -15.06 -2.03
N ARG A 74 2.34 -14.37 -3.17
CA ARG A 74 2.82 -12.99 -3.36
C ARG A 74 2.08 -12.00 -2.45
N LEU A 75 0.75 -12.09 -2.37
CA LEU A 75 -0.06 -11.23 -1.51
C LEU A 75 0.25 -11.50 -0.03
N SER A 76 0.34 -12.76 0.37
CA SER A 76 0.72 -13.14 1.75
C SER A 76 2.09 -12.60 2.15
N THR A 77 3.05 -12.60 1.22
CA THR A 77 4.39 -12.04 1.45
C THR A 77 4.35 -10.52 1.58
N ALA A 78 3.66 -9.83 0.66
CA ALA A 78 3.53 -8.38 0.68
C ALA A 78 2.82 -7.87 1.96
N ILE A 79 1.77 -8.58 2.40
CA ILE A 79 1.06 -8.27 3.65
C ILE A 79 1.99 -8.39 4.85
N ARG A 80 2.78 -9.48 4.95
CA ARG A 80 3.76 -9.65 6.03
C ARG A 80 4.82 -8.54 6.04
N GLU A 81 5.33 -8.16 4.87
CA GLU A 81 6.33 -7.09 4.79
C GLU A 81 5.76 -5.74 5.25
N LEU A 82 4.53 -5.42 4.84
CA LEU A 82 3.84 -4.21 5.30
C LEU A 82 3.59 -4.23 6.80
N ASP A 83 3.18 -5.37 7.37
CA ASP A 83 2.96 -5.52 8.80
C ASP A 83 4.23 -5.27 9.63
N ILE A 84 5.36 -5.84 9.18
CA ILE A 84 6.68 -5.58 9.77
C ILE A 84 7.05 -4.09 9.67
N ARG A 85 6.82 -3.46 8.52
CA ARG A 85 7.12 -2.03 8.33
C ARG A 85 6.26 -1.15 9.24
N ILE A 86 4.97 -1.46 9.37
CA ILE A 86 4.04 -0.74 10.25
C ILE A 86 4.48 -0.88 11.71
N THR A 87 4.77 -2.09 12.16
CA THR A 87 5.24 -2.35 13.53
C THR A 87 6.54 -1.60 13.82
N ASN A 88 7.50 -1.61 12.89
CA ASN A 88 8.76 -0.87 13.04
C ASN A 88 8.54 0.65 13.10
N MET A 89 7.62 1.19 12.29
CA MET A 89 7.26 2.62 12.38
C MET A 89 6.62 2.96 13.72
N ASP A 90 5.72 2.11 14.22
CA ASP A 90 5.05 2.31 15.51
C ASP A 90 6.06 2.32 16.67
N ILE A 91 7.00 1.37 16.69
CA ILE A 91 8.10 1.32 17.68
C ILE A 91 8.94 2.60 17.62
N ARG A 92 9.34 3.03 16.42
CA ARG A 92 10.17 4.22 16.23
C ARG A 92 9.47 5.49 16.67
N LEU A 93 8.24 5.71 16.20
CA LEU A 93 7.47 6.91 16.55
C LEU A 93 7.17 6.94 18.04
N SER A 94 6.79 5.82 18.65
CA SER A 94 6.60 5.71 20.09
C SER A 94 7.88 6.05 20.88
N GLY A 95 9.04 5.61 20.38
CA GLY A 95 10.34 5.95 20.97
C GLY A 95 10.67 7.44 20.86
N GLU A 96 10.47 8.04 19.69
CA GLU A 96 10.71 9.47 19.45
C GLU A 96 9.78 10.35 20.30
N ILE A 97 8.50 9.98 20.42
CA ILE A 97 7.52 10.67 21.28
C ILE A 97 7.98 10.66 22.74
N LYS A 98 8.40 9.50 23.27
CA LYS A 98 8.92 9.40 24.65
C LYS A 98 10.18 10.26 24.85
N ALA A 99 11.08 10.29 23.87
CA ALA A 99 12.28 11.12 23.95
C ALA A 99 11.95 12.62 23.93
N LEU A 100 10.95 13.03 23.14
CA LEU A 100 10.46 14.40 23.13
C LEU A 100 9.80 14.79 24.45
N ASP A 101 8.99 13.91 25.03
CA ASP A 101 8.34 14.11 26.34
C ASP A 101 9.38 14.40 27.43
N VAL A 102 10.43 13.56 27.53
CA VAL A 102 11.54 13.77 28.48
C VAL A 102 12.26 15.10 28.25
N ARG A 103 12.45 15.50 26.99
CA ARG A 103 13.08 16.78 26.65
C ARG A 103 12.19 17.95 27.05
N LEU A 104 10.88 17.84 26.84
CA LEU A 104 9.90 18.86 27.19
C LEU A 104 9.87 19.06 28.71
N THR A 105 9.75 17.99 29.49
CA THR A 105 9.81 18.05 30.96
C THR A 105 11.10 18.72 31.46
N ARG A 106 12.23 18.45 30.81
CA ARG A 106 13.51 19.10 31.15
C ARG A 106 13.50 20.60 30.85
N VAL A 107 12.89 21.01 29.74
CA VAL A 107 12.76 22.42 29.37
C VAL A 107 11.85 23.15 30.34
N GLU A 108 10.70 22.57 30.68
CA GLU A 108 9.77 23.11 31.69
C GLU A 108 10.48 23.32 33.02
N ALA A 109 11.18 22.30 33.53
CA ALA A 109 11.93 22.43 34.78
C ALA A 109 13.05 23.49 34.74
N ARG A 110 13.63 23.77 33.55
CA ARG A 110 14.61 24.86 33.38
C ARG A 110 13.93 26.22 33.38
N LEU A 111 12.76 26.34 32.76
CA LEU A 111 11.97 27.57 32.76
C LEU A 111 11.54 27.93 34.19
N ASP A 112 11.06 26.96 34.96
CA ASP A 112 10.69 27.16 36.37
C ASP A 112 11.85 27.69 37.22
N ARG A 113 13.07 27.21 36.96
CA ARG A 113 14.28 27.70 37.65
C ARG A 113 14.61 29.14 37.24
N ILE A 114 14.57 29.43 35.94
CA ILE A 114 14.82 30.79 35.43
C ILE A 114 13.79 31.77 35.99
N GLU A 115 12.52 31.37 36.10
CA GLU A 115 11.47 32.21 36.68
C GLU A 115 11.79 32.56 38.13
N LYS A 116 12.18 31.58 38.96
CA LYS A 116 12.62 31.81 40.34
C LYS A 116 13.86 32.71 40.43
N ASP A 117 14.86 32.47 39.58
CA ASP A 117 16.07 33.31 39.56
C ASP A 117 15.72 34.77 39.21
N ILE A 118 14.79 34.98 38.27
CA ILE A 118 14.29 36.32 37.92
C ILE A 118 13.58 36.98 39.11
N GLU A 119 12.79 36.25 39.89
CA GLU A 119 12.15 36.79 41.09
C GLU A 119 13.18 37.24 42.13
N VAL A 120 14.22 36.44 42.37
CA VAL A 120 15.32 36.80 43.28
C VAL A 120 16.05 38.06 42.78
N ILE A 121 16.42 38.10 41.49
CA ILE A 121 17.10 39.27 40.91
C ILE A 121 16.23 40.52 41.03
N LYS A 122 14.91 40.42 40.80
CA LYS A 122 14.00 41.56 40.98
C LYS A 122 14.00 42.07 42.42
N ALA A 123 14.07 41.18 43.41
CA ALA A 123 14.16 41.55 44.82
C ALA A 123 15.49 42.27 45.12
N ASP A 124 16.62 41.69 44.68
CA ASP A 124 17.95 42.26 44.88
C ASP A 124 18.08 43.65 44.24
N VAL A 125 17.59 43.82 43.01
CA VAL A 125 17.58 45.12 42.32
C VAL A 125 16.73 46.15 43.09
N SER A 126 15.61 45.72 43.69
CA SER A 126 14.75 46.60 44.48
C SER A 126 15.42 47.04 45.80
N ALA A 127 16.15 46.13 46.45
CA ALA A 127 16.96 46.42 47.62
C ALA A 127 18.08 47.42 47.27
N LEU A 128 18.85 47.15 46.21
CA LEU A 128 19.93 48.03 45.75
C LEU A 128 19.42 49.44 45.40
N LYS A 129 18.24 49.54 44.78
CA LYS A 129 17.59 50.83 44.48
C LYS A 129 17.27 51.61 45.76
N THR A 130 16.89 50.91 46.83
CA THR A 130 16.62 51.50 48.14
C THR A 130 17.90 51.98 48.80
N ASP A 131 18.94 51.15 48.81
CA ASP A 131 20.27 51.48 49.35
C ASP A 131 20.85 52.71 48.65
N MET A 132 20.80 52.76 47.32
CA MET A 132 21.27 53.90 46.54
C MET A 132 20.51 55.19 46.88
N ARG A 133 19.21 55.10 47.17
CA ARG A 133 18.42 56.25 47.65
C ARG A 133 18.89 56.72 49.02
N CYS A 134 19.18 55.80 49.93
CA CYS A 134 19.73 56.11 51.26
C CYS A 134 21.11 56.77 51.16
N ILE A 135 22.01 56.21 50.35
CA ILE A 135 23.34 56.78 50.09
C ILE A 135 23.22 58.19 49.51
N LYS A 136 22.36 58.39 48.51
CA LYS A 136 22.13 59.72 47.92
C LYS A 136 21.67 60.74 48.96
N ARG A 137 20.78 60.36 49.88
CA ARG A 137 20.34 61.22 50.98
C ARG A 137 21.49 61.55 51.93
N LEU A 138 22.28 60.56 52.33
CA LEU A 138 23.46 60.77 53.20
C LEU A 138 24.46 61.73 52.56
N LEU A 139 24.80 61.54 51.28
CA LEU A 139 25.70 62.43 50.54
C LEU A 139 25.17 63.86 50.49
N MET A 140 23.86 64.06 50.28
CA MET A 140 23.26 65.40 50.29
C MET A 140 23.37 66.07 51.67
N VAL A 141 23.14 65.33 52.76
CA VAL A 141 23.31 65.86 54.13
C VAL A 141 24.78 66.20 54.40
N MET A 142 25.73 65.35 53.99
CA MET A 142 27.16 65.64 54.17
C MET A 142 27.59 66.86 53.36
N ALA A 143 27.13 66.99 52.12
CA ALA A 143 27.44 68.15 51.28
C ALA A 143 26.93 69.45 51.92
N THR A 144 25.69 69.47 52.44
CA THR A 144 25.14 70.67 53.08
C THR A 144 25.85 71.01 54.39
N THR A 145 26.17 70.02 55.23
CA THR A 145 26.91 70.26 56.47
C THR A 145 28.33 70.76 56.22
N MET A 146 29.03 70.23 55.20
CA MET A 146 30.34 70.73 54.79
C MET A 146 30.28 72.17 54.29
N VAL A 147 29.28 72.52 53.46
CA VAL A 147 29.09 73.90 52.99
C VAL A 147 28.84 74.85 54.17
N ILE A 148 27.97 74.48 55.11
CA ILE A 148 27.70 75.28 56.32
C ILE A 148 28.98 75.47 57.16
N ALA A 149 29.75 74.40 57.36
CA ALA A 149 31.02 74.46 58.10
C ALA A 149 32.05 75.36 57.41
N ALA A 150 32.18 75.28 56.09
CA ALA A 150 33.09 76.12 55.31
C ALA A 150 32.69 77.60 55.37
N ILE A 151 31.39 77.91 55.24
CA ILE A 151 30.87 79.28 55.40
C ILE A 151 31.21 79.80 56.80
N LYS A 152 30.91 79.03 57.85
CA LYS A 152 31.20 79.42 59.24
C LYS A 152 32.70 79.71 59.46
N TYR A 153 33.59 78.95 58.80
CA TYR A 153 35.03 79.16 58.88
C TYR A 153 35.50 80.45 58.18
N ILE A 154 34.90 80.81 57.04
CA ILE A 154 35.27 82.02 56.28
C ILE A 154 34.81 83.32 56.96
N PHE A 155 33.64 83.29 57.63
CA PHE A 155 33.02 84.48 58.24
C PHE A 155 33.32 84.66 59.74
N SER A 156 34.16 83.81 60.34
CA SER A 156 34.55 83.89 61.75
C SER A 156 35.98 84.40 61.91
#